data_AF-A0A2W7AB46-F1
#
_entry.id   AF-A0A2W7AB46-F1
#
_cell.length_a   1.000
_cell.length_b   1.000
_cell.length_c   1.000
_cell.angle_alpha   90.00
_cell.angle_beta   90.00
_cell.angle_gamma   90.00
#
_symmetry.space_group_name_H-M   'P 1'
#
loop_
_entity.id
_entity.type
_entity.pdbx_description
1 polymer ?
#
loop_
_entity_poly.entity_id
_entity_poly.type
_entity_poly.pdbx_seq_one_letter_code
_entity_poly.pdbx_strand_id
1 'polypeptide(L)'
;MSCHRNTVANLRQRLVEQGLEAALGRKPSKTPPRPRICDGEAEAKLIALRCGKPPAGQARWTLRLLADQAVELEIGPAISHETVRQTLKKTN
;
A
#
# COMPACT_ATOMS: atom_id res chain seq x y z
N MET A 1 -34.84 -11.07 14.50
CA MET A 1 -33.96 -10.36 13.54
C MET A 1 -34.25 -8.87 13.68
N SER A 2 -33.66 -8.21 14.68
CA SER A 2 -34.03 -6.84 15.06
C SER A 2 -33.06 -5.85 14.43
N CYS A 3 -33.49 -5.13 13.39
CA CYS A 3 -32.72 -4.03 12.84
C CYS A 3 -32.85 -2.81 13.77
N HIS A 4 -31.71 -2.22 14.15
CA HIS A 4 -31.71 -1.00 14.95
C HIS A 4 -32.34 0.14 14.14
N ARG A 5 -33.24 0.94 14.74
CA ARG A 5 -33.93 2.06 14.06
C ARG A 5 -32.97 3.00 13.33
N ASN A 6 -31.79 3.21 13.92
CA ASN A 6 -30.73 4.03 13.36
C ASN A 6 -30.18 3.47 12.02
N THR A 7 -30.10 2.15 11.87
CA THR A 7 -29.65 1.51 10.62
C THR A 7 -30.59 1.86 9.45
N VAL A 8 -31.90 1.83 9.69
CA VAL A 8 -32.90 2.17 8.67
C VAL A 8 -32.85 3.67 8.32
N ALA A 9 -32.68 4.55 9.32
CA ALA A 9 -32.56 5.99 9.09
C ALA A 9 -31.32 6.34 8.26
N ASN A 10 -30.15 5.78 8.60
CA ASN A 10 -28.91 5.97 7.83
C ASN A 10 -29.01 5.42 6.41
N LEU A 11 -29.68 4.28 6.21
CA LEU A 11 -29.87 3.70 4.89
C LEU A 11 -30.73 4.60 4.00
N ARG A 12 -31.84 5.13 4.54
CA ARG A 12 -32.71 6.08 3.83
C ARG A 12 -31.96 7.35 3.47
N GLN A 13 -31.15 7.87 4.39
CA GLN A 13 -30.34 9.06 4.14
C GLN A 13 -29.33 8.82 3.01
N ARG A 14 -28.56 7.73 3.07
CA ARG A 14 -27.59 7.35 2.03
C ARG A 14 -28.23 7.13 0.66
N LEU A 15 -29.42 6.54 0.62
CA LEU A 15 -30.16 6.34 -0.62
C LEU A 15 -30.45 7.67 -1.31
N VAL A 16 -30.89 8.69 -0.54
CA VAL A 16 -31.22 10.01 -1.07
C VAL A 16 -29.96 10.81 -1.44
N GLU A 17 -28.90 10.73 -0.63
CA GLU A 17 -27.69 11.54 -0.81
C GLU A 17 -26.68 10.95 -1.80
N GLN A 18 -26.58 9.63 -1.90
CA GLN A 18 -25.48 8.93 -2.58
C GLN A 18 -25.96 7.87 -3.58
N GLY A 19 -27.28 7.64 -3.66
CA GLY A 19 -27.89 6.67 -4.57
C GLY A 19 -27.92 5.23 -4.05
N LEU A 20 -28.56 4.34 -4.82
CA LEU A 20 -28.82 2.95 -4.44
C LEU A 20 -27.55 2.13 -4.20
N GLU A 21 -26.57 2.25 -5.10
CA GLU A 21 -25.30 1.53 -5.01
C GLU A 21 -24.51 1.89 -3.75
N ALA A 22 -24.54 3.16 -3.33
CA ALA A 22 -23.87 3.61 -2.11
C ALA A 22 -24.64 3.27 -0.83
N ALA A 23 -25.96 3.09 -0.92
CA ALA A 23 -26.79 2.67 0.20
C ALA A 23 -26.61 1.18 0.52
N LEU A 24 -26.55 0.34 -0.51
CA LEU A 24 -26.35 -1.11 -0.37
C LEU A 24 -24.87 -1.50 -0.22
N GLY A 25 -23.98 -0.72 -0.84
CA GLY A 25 -22.54 -0.95 -0.81
C GLY A 25 -21.88 -0.56 0.51
N ARG A 26 -20.79 -1.26 0.86
CA ARG A 26 -19.91 -0.85 1.94
C ARG A 26 -19.16 0.42 1.52
N LYS A 27 -19.23 1.49 2.31
CA LYS A 27 -18.43 2.70 2.10
C LYS A 27 -16.94 2.34 2.04
N PRO A 28 -16.25 2.60 0.91
CA PRO A 28 -14.82 2.32 0.81
C PRO A 28 -14.06 3.21 1.80
N SER A 29 -13.11 2.62 2.53
CA SER A 29 -12.23 3.40 3.40
C SER A 29 -11.33 4.27 2.54
N LYS A 30 -11.29 5.58 2.82
CA LYS A 30 -10.41 6.52 2.10
C LYS A 30 -8.93 6.21 2.31
N THR A 31 -8.60 5.61 3.45
CA THR A 31 -7.23 5.30 3.85
C THR A 31 -7.14 3.82 4.25
N PRO A 32 -6.03 3.13 3.90
CA PRO A 32 -5.80 1.78 4.42
C PRO A 32 -5.73 1.79 5.96
N PRO A 33 -6.20 0.72 6.62
CA PRO A 33 -6.19 0.61 8.08
C PRO A 33 -4.78 0.53 8.69
N ARG A 34 -3.75 0.28 7.87
CA ARG A 34 -2.35 0.36 8.27
C ARG A 34 -1.63 1.35 7.37
N PRO A 35 -0.90 2.34 7.93
CA PRO A 35 -0.04 3.20 7.12
C PRO A 35 0.98 2.34 6.39
N ARG A 36 1.29 2.70 5.14
CA ARG A 36 2.34 2.04 4.38
C ARG A 36 3.67 2.46 5.01
N ILE A 37 4.50 1.47 5.35
CA ILE A 37 5.84 1.71 5.94
C ILE A 37 6.81 2.26 4.88
N CYS A 38 6.49 2.08 3.61
CA CYS A 38 7.25 2.59 2.46
C CYS A 38 6.41 3.69 1.81
N ASP A 39 6.86 4.94 1.96
CA ASP A 39 6.30 6.12 1.31
C ASP A 39 6.65 6.16 -0.19
N GLY A 40 5.93 6.99 -0.96
CA GLY A 40 6.14 7.10 -2.41
C GLY A 40 7.58 7.49 -2.81
N GLU A 41 8.24 8.32 -2.00
CA GLU A 41 9.65 8.67 -2.22
C GLU A 41 10.60 7.49 -1.99
N ALA A 42 10.32 6.67 -0.97
CA ALA A 42 11.07 5.45 -0.69
C ALA A 42 10.88 4.43 -1.81
N GLU A 43 9.66 4.28 -2.33
CA GLU A 43 9.34 3.44 -3.49
C GLU A 43 10.14 3.92 -4.73
N ALA A 44 10.17 5.22 -5.00
CA ALA A 44 10.90 5.79 -6.13
C ALA A 44 12.42 5.58 -6.05
N LYS A 45 13.02 5.81 -4.87
CA LYS A 45 14.46 5.57 -4.64
C LYS A 45 14.81 4.10 -4.82
N LEU A 46 13.96 3.19 -4.35
CA LEU A 46 14.17 1.75 -4.52
C LEU A 46 14.10 1.31 -5.99
N ILE A 47 13.20 1.89 -6.78
CA ILE A 47 13.12 1.66 -8.23
C ILE A 47 14.38 2.16 -8.92
N ALA A 48 14.83 3.38 -8.60
CA ALA A 48 16.06 3.94 -9.15
C ALA A 48 17.28 3.05 -8.85
N LEU A 49 17.36 2.53 -7.61
CA LEU A 49 18.42 1.61 -7.21
C LEU A 49 18.41 0.33 -8.05
N ARG A 50 17.23 -0.27 -8.25
CA ARG A 50 17.06 -1.48 -9.07
C ARG A 50 17.43 -1.26 -10.55
N CYS A 51 17.19 -0.07 -11.09
CA CYS A 51 17.61 0.29 -12.45
C CYS A 51 19.13 0.54 -12.57
N GLY A 52 19.83 0.69 -11.46
CA GLY A 52 21.28 0.88 -11.40
C GLY A 52 22.09 -0.42 -11.53
N LYS A 53 23.42 -0.28 -11.43
CA LYS A 53 24.36 -1.41 -11.46
C LYS A 53 24.37 -2.12 -10.10
N PRO A 54 24.25 -3.45 -10.06
CA PRO A 54 24.35 -4.20 -8.80
C PRO A 54 25.74 -3.99 -8.16
N PRO A 55 25.83 -4.04 -6.81
CA PRO A 55 27.09 -3.88 -6.11
C PRO A 55 28.09 -4.99 -6.47
N ALA A 56 29.37 -4.69 -6.26
CA ALA A 56 30.48 -5.56 -6.66
C ALA A 56 30.32 -6.98 -6.07
N GLY A 57 30.45 -8.00 -6.92
CA GLY A 57 30.32 -9.40 -6.53
C GLY A 57 28.94 -10.03 -6.76
N GLN A 58 27.96 -9.27 -7.27
CA GLN A 58 26.63 -9.81 -7.62
C GLN A 58 26.26 -9.59 -9.09
N ALA A 59 25.79 -10.66 -9.73
CA ALA A 59 25.39 -10.63 -11.14
C ALA A 59 24.04 -9.93 -11.36
N ARG A 60 23.18 -9.84 -10.34
CA ARG A 60 21.85 -9.23 -10.41
C ARG A 60 21.37 -8.70 -9.07
N TRP A 61 20.44 -7.73 -9.11
CA TRP A 61 19.68 -7.32 -7.94
C TRP A 61 18.79 -8.47 -7.45
N THR A 62 19.00 -8.90 -6.21
CA THR A 62 18.07 -9.81 -5.50
C THR A 62 17.22 -9.03 -4.52
N LEU A 63 16.04 -9.54 -4.17
CA LEU A 63 15.12 -8.86 -3.23
C LEU A 63 15.73 -8.62 -1.85
N ARG A 64 16.56 -9.57 -1.37
CA ARG A 64 17.26 -9.44 -0.09
C ARG A 64 18.33 -8.36 -0.16
N LEU A 65 19.09 -8.31 -1.26
CA LEU A 65 20.14 -7.32 -1.46
C LEU A 65 19.55 -5.91 -1.66
N LEU A 66 18.41 -5.80 -2.35
CA LEU A 66 17.66 -4.54 -2.45
C LEU A 66 17.16 -4.08 -1.08
N ALA A 67 16.71 -5.00 -0.21
CA ALA A 67 16.27 -4.66 1.13
C ALA A 67 17.43 -4.20 2.02
N ASP A 68 18.55 -4.93 2.00
CA ASP A 68 19.76 -4.61 2.76
C ASP A 68 20.31 -3.23 2.38
N GLN A 69 20.44 -2.98 1.07
CA GLN A 69 20.93 -1.69 0.58
C GLN A 69 19.92 -0.56 0.79
N ALA A 70 18.62 -0.84 0.81
CA ALA A 70 17.61 0.17 1.15
C ALA A 70 17.60 0.54 2.63
N VAL A 71 18.00 -0.38 3.52
CA VAL A 71 18.24 -0.09 4.94
C VAL A 71 19.53 0.70 5.10
N GLU A 72 20.61 0.32 4.41
CA GLU A 72 21.90 1.04 4.45
C GLU A 72 21.77 2.50 3.99
N LEU A 73 20.97 2.74 2.95
CA LEU A 73 20.72 4.08 2.40
C LEU A 73 19.60 4.84 3.14
N GLU A 74 19.13 4.32 4.27
CA GLU A 74 18.08 4.92 5.11
C GLU A 74 16.81 5.29 4.32
N ILE A 75 16.48 4.51 3.28
CA ILE A 75 15.37 4.79 2.37
C ILE A 75 14.02 4.57 3.07
N GLY A 76 13.99 3.90 4.22
CA GLY A 76 12.81 3.79 5.08
C GLY A 76 13.11 3.15 6.45
N PRO A 77 12.20 3.29 7.44
CA PRO A 77 12.47 2.96 8.84
C PRO A 77 12.61 1.46 9.12
N ALA A 78 12.07 0.59 8.25
CA ALA A 78 12.27 -0.86 8.29
C ALA A 78 11.86 -1.51 6.96
N ILE A 79 12.79 -1.60 6.01
CA ILE A 79 12.52 -2.21 4.70
C ILE A 79 12.87 -3.70 4.75
N SER A 80 11.83 -4.55 4.83
CA SER A 80 11.97 -6.00 4.66
C SER A 80 11.90 -6.39 3.18
N HIS A 81 12.47 -7.55 2.83
CA HIS A 81 12.40 -8.11 1.48
C HIS A 81 10.95 -8.28 0.97
N GLU A 82 9.99 -8.54 1.88
CA GLU A 82 8.55 -8.57 1.55
C GLU A 82 7.99 -7.19 1.17
N THR A 83 8.47 -6.11 1.81
CA THR A 83 8.12 -4.73 1.44
C THR A 83 8.62 -4.42 0.05
N VAL A 84 9.88 -4.75 -0.24
CA VAL A 84 10.48 -4.60 -1.58
C VAL A 84 9.68 -5.37 -2.63
N ARG A 85 9.31 -6.62 -2.33
CA ARG A 85 8.50 -7.46 -3.22
C ARG A 85 7.12 -6.82 -3.49
N GLN A 86 6.44 -6.32 -2.46
CA GLN A 86 5.12 -5.70 -2.61
C GLN A 86 5.18 -4.40 -3.41
N THR A 87 6.20 -3.56 -3.18
CA THR A 87 6.46 -2.34 -3.95
C THR A 87 6.73 -2.67 -5.42
N LEU A 88 7.65 -3.61 -5.69
CA LEU A 88 7.99 -3.98 -7.06
C LEU A 88 6.86 -4.71 -7.79
N LYS A 89 5.99 -5.47 -7.09
CA LYS A 89 4.83 -6.14 -7.68
C LYS A 89 3.82 -5.16 -8.28
N LYS A 90 3.65 -3.97 -7.70
CA LYS A 90 2.72 -2.96 -8.22
C LYS A 90 3.24 -2.23 -9.46
N THR A 91 4.50 -2.43 -9.84
CA THR A 91 5.20 -1.65 -10.87
C THR A 91 5.33 -2.43 -12.20
N ASN A 92 4.61 -3.54 -12.38
CA ASN A 92 4.51 -4.29 -13.65
C ASN A 92 3.09 -4.81 -13.87
#